data_AF-A0AA92M8V4-F1
#
_entry.id   AF-A0AA92M8V4-F1
#
_cell.length_a   1.000
_cell.length_b   1.000
_cell.length_c   1.000
_cell.angle_alpha   90.00
_cell.angle_beta   90.00
_cell.angle_gamma   90.00
#
_symmetry.space_group_name_H-M   'P 1'
#
loop_
_entity.id
_entity.type
_entity.pdbx_description
1 polymer ?
#
loop_
_entity_poly.entity_id
_entity_poly.type
_entity_poly.pdbx_seq_one_letter_code
_entity_poly.pdbx_strand_id
1 'polypeptide(L)'
;MLSHDHRFWLLLALCLAGFALLYGVVRDAGRGARRRALQRRIEALGVPASEAAGDTDLAAAALREGMAQAQQALKRSRPRAPVPWFLFFGNAAANVCGLLSAAHGERLPAHDAGEAKADARWHWWLTGATVSIEIPPGAVGKAADTPAQRGLWLQSLLALAERRHRLPLNGMVACVSAQELLHADESELAALAARMRRLLDETADTLRLQLPTYLVVTRLEQLPGYAVLRGALPPEVLSQAVGHRLTDASAAIATPPRERLDAVFDPLARHLHALRMSLLHRQASAADRLAVHEFVEAVRALQPGLRTFAQVLLANHGKGTRATRWRGLYLTAAASPVHGAGAAFVDDLFGRFLPADQPLVRPGRPSPAGATA
;
A
#
# COMPACT_ATOMS: atom_id res chain seq x y z
N MET A 1 -38.05 -13.99 53.43
CA MET A 1 -37.15 -12.82 53.36
C MET A 1 -35.80 -13.32 52.84
N LEU A 2 -35.32 -12.83 51.69
CA LEU A 2 -33.96 -13.17 51.22
C LEU A 2 -32.93 -12.70 52.25
N SER A 3 -31.99 -13.58 52.61
CA SER A 3 -30.82 -13.23 53.45
C SER A 3 -30.12 -11.97 52.92
N HIS A 4 -29.56 -11.16 53.82
CA HIS A 4 -28.76 -9.99 53.48
C HIS A 4 -27.65 -10.33 52.47
N ASP A 5 -27.09 -11.54 52.55
CA ASP A 5 -26.07 -12.03 51.62
C ASP A 5 -26.62 -12.19 50.20
N HIS A 6 -27.84 -12.71 50.06
CA HIS A 6 -28.47 -12.86 48.74
C HIS A 6 -28.80 -11.51 48.09
N ARG A 7 -29.15 -10.49 48.89
CA ARG A 7 -29.38 -9.12 48.38
C ARG A 7 -28.08 -8.48 47.88
N PHE A 8 -26.98 -8.69 48.60
CA PHE A 8 -25.66 -8.20 48.19
C PHE A 8 -25.22 -8.83 46.85
N TRP A 9 -25.31 -10.15 46.72
CA TRP A 9 -24.93 -10.85 45.49
C TRP A 9 -25.82 -10.48 44.29
N LEU A 10 -27.12 -10.25 44.50
CA LEU A 10 -28.03 -9.76 43.46
C LEU A 10 -27.66 -8.35 42.97
N LEU A 11 -27.34 -7.43 43.88
CA LEU A 11 -26.90 -6.08 43.52
C LEU A 11 -25.57 -6.09 42.76
N LEU A 12 -24.61 -6.92 43.19
CA LEU A 12 -23.33 -7.07 42.50
C LEU A 12 -23.51 -7.62 41.07
N ALA A 13 -24.35 -8.63 40.89
CA ALA A 13 -24.67 -9.19 39.57
C ALA A 13 -25.33 -8.15 38.66
N LEU A 14 -26.26 -7.33 39.19
CA LEU A 14 -26.90 -6.24 38.46
C LEU A 14 -25.89 -5.18 38.03
N CYS A 15 -24.97 -4.78 38.91
CA CYS A 15 -23.91 -3.83 38.60
C CYS A 15 -22.95 -4.35 37.53
N LEU A 16 -22.54 -5.63 37.61
CA LEU A 16 -21.70 -6.26 36.60
C LEU A 16 -22.41 -6.37 35.24
N ALA A 17 -23.69 -6.72 35.22
CA ALA A 17 -24.49 -6.76 34.00
C ALA A 17 -24.63 -5.36 33.38
N GLY A 18 -24.90 -4.34 34.20
CA GLY A 18 -24.95 -2.94 33.76
C GLY A 18 -23.62 -2.44 33.20
N PHE A 19 -22.50 -2.78 33.84
CA PHE A 19 -21.16 -2.46 33.35
C PHE A 19 -20.84 -3.18 32.04
N ALA A 20 -21.18 -4.47 31.91
CA ALA A 20 -21.00 -5.22 30.67
C ALA A 20 -21.84 -4.66 29.52
N LEU A 21 -23.08 -4.25 29.80
CA LEU A 21 -23.97 -3.59 28.85
C LEU A 21 -23.40 -2.25 28.40
N LEU A 22 -23.00 -1.39 29.35
CA LEU A 22 -22.40 -0.08 29.06
C LEU A 22 -21.09 -0.22 28.27
N TYR A 23 -20.23 -1.17 28.66
CA TYR A 23 -19.00 -1.49 27.94
C TYR A 23 -19.30 -1.95 26.51
N GLY A 24 -20.31 -2.81 26.33
CA GLY A 24 -20.81 -3.23 25.03
C GLY A 24 -21.29 -2.06 24.18
N VAL A 25 -22.14 -1.19 24.74
CA VAL A 25 -22.72 -0.02 24.06
C VAL A 25 -21.64 1.01 23.69
N VAL A 26 -20.71 1.34 24.58
CA VAL A 26 -19.62 2.29 24.27
C VAL A 26 -18.70 1.75 23.19
N ARG A 27 -18.37 0.45 23.27
CA ARG A 27 -17.54 -0.23 22.27
C ARG A 27 -18.23 -0.32 20.92
N ASP A 28 -19.55 -0.49 20.90
CA ASP A 28 -20.35 -0.62 19.67
C ASP A 28 -20.77 0.72 19.08
N ALA A 29 -21.02 1.74 19.89
CA ALA A 29 -21.34 3.10 19.45
C ALA A 29 -20.23 3.68 18.56
N GLY A 30 -18.96 3.45 18.93
CA GLY A 30 -17.81 3.83 18.11
C GLY A 30 -17.73 3.09 16.76
N ARG A 31 -18.26 1.87 16.67
CA ARG A 31 -18.30 1.06 15.44
C ARG A 31 -19.49 1.44 14.55
N GLY A 32 -20.68 1.52 15.14
CA GLY A 32 -21.91 1.92 14.46
C GLY A 32 -21.84 3.35 13.95
N ALA A 33 -21.16 4.27 14.63
CA ALA A 33 -20.94 5.62 14.13
C ALA A 33 -20.01 5.64 12.89
N ARG A 34 -18.95 4.82 12.85
CA ARG A 34 -18.06 4.69 11.68
C ARG A 34 -18.80 4.12 10.48
N ARG A 35 -19.52 3.01 10.68
CA ARG A 35 -20.30 2.35 9.63
C ARG A 35 -21.36 3.29 9.05
N ARG A 36 -22.13 3.97 9.91
CA ARG A 36 -23.15 4.94 9.49
C ARG A 36 -22.55 6.15 8.76
N ALA A 37 -21.44 6.70 9.22
CA ALA A 37 -20.78 7.82 8.54
C ALA A 37 -20.28 7.45 7.14
N LEU A 38 -19.78 6.22 6.96
CA LEU A 38 -19.30 5.72 5.67
C LEU A 38 -20.47 5.37 4.73
N GLN A 39 -21.52 4.74 5.24
CA GLN A 39 -22.75 4.48 4.47
C GLN A 39 -23.33 5.78 3.92
N ARG A 40 -23.43 6.83 4.75
CA ARG A 40 -23.83 8.17 4.31
C ARG A 40 -22.92 8.75 3.23
N ARG A 41 -21.61 8.55 3.31
CA ARG A 41 -20.67 9.00 2.25
C ARG A 41 -20.89 8.26 0.94
N ILE A 42 -21.18 6.97 1.00
CA ILE A 42 -21.43 6.14 -0.18
C ILE A 42 -22.78 6.52 -0.81
N GLU A 43 -23.81 6.74 0.01
CA GLU A 43 -25.11 7.27 -0.40
C GLU A 43 -24.98 8.67 -1.03
N ALA A 44 -24.19 9.55 -0.42
CA ALA A 44 -23.95 10.92 -0.92
C ALA A 44 -23.16 10.98 -2.23
N LEU A 45 -22.42 9.91 -2.60
CA LEU A 45 -21.76 9.81 -3.90
C LEU A 45 -22.74 9.54 -5.05
N GLY A 46 -24.04 9.37 -4.76
CA GLY A 46 -25.09 9.26 -5.77
C GLY A 46 -25.02 7.99 -6.61
N VAL A 47 -24.40 6.91 -6.08
CA VAL A 47 -24.37 5.61 -6.75
C VAL A 47 -25.81 5.08 -6.80
N PRO A 48 -26.46 4.99 -7.98
CA PRO A 48 -27.84 4.54 -8.05
C PRO A 48 -27.95 3.10 -7.57
N ALA A 49 -28.82 2.89 -6.58
CA ALA A 49 -28.98 1.63 -5.84
C ALA A 49 -29.47 0.44 -6.69
N SER A 50 -29.71 0.61 -7.99
CA SER A 50 -30.37 -0.42 -8.82
C SER A 50 -29.42 -1.19 -9.75
N GLU A 51 -28.37 -0.57 -10.31
CA GLU A 51 -27.43 -1.25 -11.23
C GLU A 51 -26.03 -1.43 -10.63
N ALA A 52 -25.57 -0.45 -9.84
CA ALA A 52 -24.29 -0.55 -9.16
C ALA A 52 -24.38 -1.30 -7.82
N ALA A 53 -25.54 -1.35 -7.14
CA ALA A 53 -25.64 -2.04 -5.85
C ALA A 53 -25.33 -3.55 -5.95
N GLY A 54 -25.82 -4.22 -6.99
CA GLY A 54 -25.50 -5.63 -7.24
C GLY A 54 -23.99 -5.85 -7.40
N ASP A 55 -23.33 -4.98 -8.16
CA ASP A 55 -21.89 -5.07 -8.43
C ASP A 55 -21.03 -4.69 -7.22
N THR A 56 -21.47 -3.70 -6.45
CA THR A 56 -20.76 -3.25 -5.25
C THR A 56 -20.90 -4.28 -4.13
N ASP A 57 -22.08 -4.89 -3.98
CA ASP A 57 -22.32 -5.95 -2.99
C ASP A 57 -21.60 -7.25 -3.35
N LEU A 58 -21.57 -7.62 -4.64
CA LEU A 58 -20.78 -8.75 -5.15
C LEU A 58 -19.29 -8.55 -4.89
N ALA A 59 -18.76 -7.35 -5.18
CA ALA A 59 -17.37 -7.07 -4.94
C ALA A 59 -17.02 -7.01 -3.45
N ALA A 60 -17.90 -6.47 -2.60
CA ALA A 60 -17.75 -6.51 -1.15
C ALA A 60 -17.82 -7.95 -0.60
N ALA A 61 -18.66 -8.81 -1.19
CA ALA A 61 -18.74 -10.24 -0.85
C ALA A 61 -17.45 -10.97 -1.26
N ALA A 62 -16.97 -10.77 -2.49
CA ALA A 62 -15.71 -11.35 -2.98
C ALA A 62 -14.51 -10.90 -2.12
N LEU A 63 -14.47 -9.64 -1.71
CA LEU A 63 -13.44 -9.14 -0.80
C LEU A 63 -13.52 -9.82 0.58
N ARG A 64 -14.73 -9.90 1.14
CA ARG A 64 -14.99 -10.59 2.41
C ARG A 64 -14.51 -12.03 2.35
N GLU A 65 -14.80 -12.73 1.27
CA GLU A 65 -14.39 -14.11 1.06
C GLU A 65 -12.87 -14.26 0.90
N GLY A 66 -12.25 -13.49 0.01
CA GLY A 66 -10.79 -13.53 -0.18
C GLY A 66 -10.02 -13.22 1.10
N MET A 67 -10.55 -12.31 1.93
CA MET A 67 -10.01 -12.05 3.27
C MET A 67 -10.13 -13.27 4.20
N ALA A 68 -11.26 -13.98 4.16
CA ALA A 68 -11.45 -15.20 4.96
C ALA A 68 -10.41 -16.26 4.59
N GLN A 69 -10.19 -16.44 3.29
CA GLN A 69 -9.21 -17.37 2.75
C GLN A 69 -7.78 -16.97 3.15
N ALA A 70 -7.43 -15.69 3.04
CA ALA A 70 -6.14 -15.18 3.49
C ALA A 70 -5.91 -15.44 4.99
N GLN A 71 -6.94 -15.25 5.82
CA GLN A 71 -6.87 -15.59 7.24
C GLN A 71 -6.73 -17.09 7.48
N GLN A 72 -7.42 -17.94 6.71
CA GLN A 72 -7.35 -19.40 6.85
C GLN A 72 -6.00 -19.96 6.39
N ALA A 73 -5.51 -19.51 5.24
CA ALA A 73 -4.19 -19.87 4.73
C ALA A 73 -3.09 -19.40 5.67
N LEU A 74 -3.22 -18.20 6.25
CA LEU A 74 -2.32 -17.72 7.30
C LEU A 74 -2.37 -18.59 8.57
N LYS A 75 -3.55 -19.02 9.01
CA LYS A 75 -3.67 -19.93 10.17
C LYS A 75 -2.99 -21.27 9.92
N ARG A 76 -3.03 -21.79 8.69
CA ARG A 76 -2.36 -23.04 8.28
C ARG A 76 -0.85 -22.89 8.24
N SER A 77 -0.35 -21.82 7.63
CA SER A 77 1.09 -21.61 7.45
C SER A 77 1.78 -21.04 8.69
N ARG A 78 1.09 -20.21 9.50
CA ARG A 78 1.69 -19.44 10.61
C ARG A 78 0.72 -19.21 11.78
N PRO A 79 0.54 -20.20 12.66
CA PRO A 79 -0.42 -20.11 13.76
C PRO A 79 -0.02 -19.17 14.90
N ARG A 80 1.24 -18.71 15.00
CA ARG A 80 1.81 -18.11 16.22
C ARG A 80 2.25 -16.63 16.14
N ALA A 81 2.18 -15.96 14.99
CA ALA A 81 2.61 -14.55 14.88
C ALA A 81 1.59 -13.66 14.16
N PRO A 82 1.39 -12.40 14.60
CA PRO A 82 0.57 -11.45 13.84
C PRO A 82 1.29 -11.09 12.54
N VAL A 83 0.76 -11.52 11.40
CA VAL A 83 1.31 -11.14 10.09
C VAL A 83 0.78 -9.76 9.68
N PRO A 84 1.65 -8.83 9.27
CA PRO A 84 1.25 -7.49 8.86
C PRO A 84 0.62 -7.47 7.46
N TRP A 85 -0.35 -6.57 7.27
CA TRP A 85 -1.15 -6.45 6.04
C TRP A 85 -0.80 -5.14 5.33
N PHE A 86 -0.35 -5.23 4.09
CA PHE A 86 0.05 -4.08 3.28
C PHE A 86 -0.85 -3.94 2.07
N LEU A 87 -1.29 -2.72 1.79
CA LEU A 87 -2.08 -2.41 0.60
C LEU A 87 -1.16 -1.85 -0.48
N PHE A 88 -1.07 -2.54 -1.61
CA PHE A 88 -0.26 -2.19 -2.77
C PHE A 88 -1.15 -1.62 -3.86
N PHE A 89 -0.79 -0.46 -4.39
CA PHE A 89 -1.56 0.21 -5.43
C PHE A 89 -0.63 0.90 -6.41
N GLY A 90 -1.03 0.87 -7.67
CA GLY A 90 -0.27 1.23 -8.85
C GLY A 90 -1.25 1.32 -10.01
N ASN A 91 -0.94 2.12 -11.02
CA ASN A 91 -1.64 1.95 -12.29
C ASN A 91 -1.13 0.70 -13.02
N ALA A 92 -1.63 0.45 -14.23
CA ALA A 92 -1.27 -0.75 -15.00
C ALA A 92 0.24 -0.78 -15.33
N ALA A 93 0.82 0.38 -15.65
CA ALA A 93 2.22 0.52 -15.95
C ALA A 93 3.12 0.14 -14.76
N ALA A 94 2.71 0.39 -13.51
CA ALA A 94 3.46 -0.01 -12.32
C ALA A 94 3.56 -1.53 -12.12
N ASN A 95 2.68 -2.33 -12.73
CA ASN A 95 2.69 -3.81 -12.69
C ASN A 95 2.85 -4.40 -11.28
N VAL A 96 1.95 -4.02 -10.36
CA VAL A 96 1.95 -4.48 -8.97
C VAL A 96 1.86 -6.01 -8.88
N CYS A 97 1.01 -6.66 -9.68
CA CYS A 97 0.94 -8.12 -9.81
C CYS A 97 2.31 -8.76 -10.07
N GLY A 98 3.07 -8.22 -11.04
CA GLY A 98 4.41 -8.70 -11.36
C GLY A 98 5.40 -8.50 -10.21
N LEU A 99 5.35 -7.37 -9.50
CA LEU A 99 6.16 -7.13 -8.30
C LEU A 99 5.85 -8.16 -7.20
N LEU A 100 4.57 -8.42 -6.93
CA LEU A 100 4.14 -9.37 -5.90
C LEU A 100 4.49 -10.82 -6.27
N SER A 101 4.41 -11.16 -7.56
CA SER A 101 4.86 -12.46 -8.07
C SER A 101 6.37 -12.62 -7.92
N ALA A 102 7.13 -11.57 -8.22
CA ALA A 102 8.58 -11.52 -8.04
C ALA A 102 8.99 -11.61 -6.55
N ALA A 103 8.12 -11.20 -5.62
CA ALA A 103 8.31 -11.33 -4.18
C ALA A 103 7.99 -12.73 -3.63
N HIS A 104 7.90 -13.75 -4.50
CA HIS A 104 7.44 -15.10 -4.15
C HIS A 104 6.07 -15.10 -3.47
N GLY A 105 5.20 -14.17 -3.84
CA GLY A 105 3.83 -14.11 -3.34
C GLY A 105 2.98 -15.23 -3.92
N GLU A 106 2.39 -16.05 -3.05
CA GLU A 106 1.33 -16.97 -3.45
C GLU A 106 0.03 -16.19 -3.60
N ARG A 107 -0.48 -16.06 -4.83
CA ARG A 107 -1.78 -15.45 -5.10
C ARG A 107 -2.88 -16.42 -4.68
N LEU A 108 -3.72 -15.99 -3.75
CA LEU A 108 -4.86 -16.79 -3.32
C LEU A 108 -5.92 -16.83 -4.42
N PRO A 109 -6.50 -18.00 -4.71
CA PRO A 109 -7.50 -18.15 -5.75
C PRO A 109 -8.72 -17.27 -5.46
N ALA A 110 -9.19 -16.54 -6.48
CA ALA A 110 -10.49 -15.89 -6.40
C ALA A 110 -11.56 -16.92 -6.74
N HIS A 111 -12.58 -17.11 -5.89
CA HIS A 111 -13.67 -18.01 -6.24
C HIS A 111 -14.59 -17.38 -7.30
N ASP A 112 -15.15 -18.24 -8.16
CA ASP A 112 -16.03 -17.93 -9.29
C ASP A 112 -17.12 -16.90 -8.96
N ALA A 113 -16.88 -15.68 -9.41
CA ALA A 113 -17.91 -14.67 -9.58
C ALA A 113 -17.83 -14.12 -11.02
N GLY A 114 -17.82 -15.01 -12.01
CA GLY A 114 -17.77 -14.67 -13.44
C GLY A 114 -16.44 -14.04 -13.91
N GLU A 115 -16.01 -14.43 -15.12
CA GLU A 115 -14.74 -13.98 -15.73
C GLU A 115 -14.73 -12.45 -16.01
N ALA A 116 -15.89 -11.88 -16.35
CA ALA A 116 -16.01 -10.48 -16.79
C ALA A 116 -15.72 -9.41 -15.71
N LYS A 117 -15.57 -9.79 -14.43
CA LYS A 117 -15.36 -8.86 -13.30
C LYS A 117 -14.11 -9.16 -12.47
N ALA A 118 -13.19 -9.97 -12.99
CA ALA A 118 -11.95 -10.31 -12.29
C ALA A 118 -11.05 -9.07 -12.08
N ASP A 119 -11.01 -8.16 -13.06
CA ASP A 119 -10.08 -7.03 -13.09
C ASP A 119 -10.42 -5.89 -12.11
N ALA A 120 -11.63 -5.89 -11.52
CA ALA A 120 -12.07 -4.87 -10.56
C ALA A 120 -11.90 -5.30 -9.09
N ARG A 121 -11.34 -6.50 -8.83
CA ARG A 121 -11.27 -7.08 -7.47
C ARG A 121 -9.91 -6.92 -6.84
N TRP A 122 -9.90 -6.75 -5.51
CA TRP A 122 -8.66 -6.80 -4.77
C TRP A 122 -8.14 -8.24 -4.74
N HIS A 123 -6.83 -8.40 -4.97
CA HIS A 123 -6.19 -9.70 -4.91
C HIS A 123 -5.35 -9.84 -3.64
N TRP A 124 -5.33 -11.05 -3.11
CA TRP A 124 -4.68 -11.39 -1.86
C TRP A 124 -3.45 -12.23 -2.14
N TRP A 125 -2.32 -11.77 -1.65
CA TRP A 125 -1.03 -12.40 -1.84
C TRP A 125 -0.42 -12.74 -0.49
N LEU A 126 -0.04 -14.00 -0.31
CA LEU A 126 0.74 -14.43 0.84
C LEU A 126 2.20 -14.36 0.46
N THR A 127 2.87 -13.32 0.95
CA THR A 127 4.32 -13.21 0.84
C THR A 127 4.96 -13.79 2.09
N GLY A 128 6.19 -14.28 1.99
CA GLY A 128 6.90 -14.97 3.06
C GLY A 128 6.99 -14.23 4.41
N ALA A 129 6.61 -12.95 4.55
CA ALA A 129 6.52 -12.28 5.84
C ALA A 129 5.27 -11.40 6.03
N THR A 130 4.46 -11.19 4.98
CA THR A 130 3.34 -10.24 5.00
C THR A 130 2.14 -10.75 4.19
N VAL A 131 0.95 -10.22 4.47
CA VAL A 131 -0.18 -10.31 3.53
C VAL A 131 -0.19 -9.05 2.68
N SER A 132 -0.06 -9.22 1.37
CA SER A 132 -0.10 -8.11 0.41
C SER A 132 -1.45 -8.10 -0.28
N ILE A 133 -2.12 -6.96 -0.22
CA ILE A 133 -3.42 -6.70 -0.85
C ILE A 133 -3.15 -5.88 -2.10
N GLU A 134 -3.31 -6.48 -3.26
CA GLU A 134 -3.19 -5.79 -4.54
C GLU A 134 -4.51 -5.09 -4.89
N ILE A 135 -4.42 -3.78 -5.13
CA ILE A 135 -5.53 -2.99 -5.63
C ILE A 135 -5.52 -3.01 -7.17
N PRO A 136 -6.68 -3.20 -7.82
CA PRO A 136 -6.83 -3.09 -9.25
C PRO A 136 -6.20 -1.83 -9.85
N PRO A 137 -5.52 -1.95 -10.99
CA PRO A 137 -4.99 -0.80 -11.74
C PRO A 137 -6.05 0.27 -12.04
N GLY A 138 -7.30 -0.14 -12.27
CA GLY A 138 -8.43 0.74 -12.55
C GLY A 138 -8.73 1.75 -11.43
N ALA A 139 -8.42 1.41 -10.17
CA ALA A 139 -8.62 2.30 -9.02
C ALA A 139 -7.67 3.51 -9.03
N VAL A 140 -6.58 3.44 -9.81
CA VAL A 140 -5.62 4.54 -10.02
C VAL A 140 -5.68 5.05 -11.48
N GLY A 141 -6.61 4.54 -12.28
CA GLY A 141 -6.79 4.89 -13.69
C GLY A 141 -7.55 6.21 -13.89
N LYS A 142 -7.75 6.62 -15.15
CA LYS A 142 -8.50 7.84 -15.49
C LYS A 142 -9.97 7.78 -15.02
N ALA A 143 -10.56 6.58 -14.95
CA ALA A 143 -11.93 6.35 -14.48
C ALA A 143 -12.06 6.21 -12.94
N ALA A 144 -10.98 6.39 -12.18
CA ALA A 144 -10.97 6.24 -10.72
C ALA A 144 -11.95 7.19 -10.00
N ASP A 145 -12.23 8.35 -10.59
CA ASP A 145 -13.08 9.38 -10.00
C ASP A 145 -14.57 9.18 -10.29
N THR A 146 -14.92 8.13 -11.06
CA THR A 146 -16.33 7.78 -11.29
C THR A 146 -16.99 7.37 -9.97
N PRO A 147 -18.26 7.75 -9.73
CA PRO A 147 -18.98 7.38 -8.50
C PRO A 147 -18.98 5.87 -8.22
N ALA A 148 -19.08 5.04 -9.27
CA ALA A 148 -19.06 3.59 -9.15
C ALA A 148 -17.72 3.06 -8.61
N GLN A 149 -16.58 3.47 -9.21
CA GLN A 149 -15.25 3.04 -8.76
C GLN A 149 -14.94 3.53 -7.34
N ARG A 150 -15.30 4.77 -7.04
CA ARG A 150 -15.11 5.36 -5.71
C ARG A 150 -16.00 4.68 -4.65
N GLY A 151 -17.26 4.37 -4.99
CA GLY A 151 -18.16 3.62 -4.13
C GLY A 151 -17.63 2.22 -3.83
N LEU A 152 -17.17 1.51 -4.85
CA LEU A 152 -16.52 0.19 -4.72
C LEU A 152 -15.29 0.24 -3.80
N TRP A 153 -14.43 1.24 -3.97
CA TRP A 153 -13.27 1.46 -3.13
C TRP A 153 -13.65 1.67 -1.65
N LEU A 154 -14.62 2.55 -1.36
CA LEU A 154 -15.04 2.83 0.01
C LEU A 154 -15.73 1.62 0.67
N GLN A 155 -16.54 0.87 -0.08
CA GLN A 155 -17.15 -0.38 0.42
C GLN A 155 -16.08 -1.43 0.73
N SER A 156 -15.03 -1.50 -0.10
CA SER A 156 -13.92 -2.42 0.12
C SER A 156 -13.16 -2.10 1.42
N LEU A 157 -12.87 -0.81 1.65
CA LEU A 157 -12.27 -0.36 2.90
C LEU A 157 -13.15 -0.64 4.14
N LEU A 158 -14.47 -0.48 4.01
CA LEU A 158 -15.42 -0.79 5.08
C LEU A 158 -15.40 -2.28 5.44
N ALA A 159 -15.49 -3.16 4.43
CA ALA A 159 -15.44 -4.60 4.62
C ALA A 159 -14.11 -5.04 5.28
N LEU A 160 -12.98 -4.42 4.90
CA LEU A 160 -11.69 -4.64 5.56
C LEU A 160 -11.72 -4.24 7.05
N ALA A 161 -12.28 -3.07 7.36
CA ALA A 161 -12.39 -2.57 8.73
C ALA A 161 -13.30 -3.44 9.62
N GLU A 162 -14.38 -4.01 9.06
CA GLU A 162 -15.31 -4.87 9.77
C GLU A 162 -14.66 -6.19 10.21
N ARG A 163 -13.84 -6.80 9.36
CA ARG A 163 -13.19 -8.09 9.68
C ARG A 163 -11.92 -7.96 10.50
N ARG A 164 -11.16 -6.87 10.35
CA ARG A 164 -9.92 -6.61 11.11
C ARG A 164 -10.06 -5.40 12.03
N HIS A 165 -10.85 -5.58 13.08
CA HIS A 165 -11.31 -4.52 13.99
C HIS A 165 -10.23 -3.69 14.71
N ARG A 166 -9.01 -4.22 14.93
CA ARG A 166 -7.92 -3.51 15.64
C ARG A 166 -6.97 -2.80 14.69
N LEU A 167 -6.42 -3.54 13.73
CA LEU A 167 -5.40 -3.06 12.82
C LEU A 167 -5.63 -3.65 11.42
N PRO A 168 -6.56 -3.04 10.64
CA PRO A 168 -6.91 -3.52 9.30
C PRO A 168 -5.73 -3.52 8.34
N LEU A 169 -4.88 -2.49 8.41
CA LEU A 169 -3.66 -2.37 7.61
C LEU A 169 -2.47 -1.98 8.50
N ASN A 170 -1.28 -2.42 8.08
CA ASN A 170 0.01 -2.10 8.67
C ASN A 170 0.80 -1.07 7.87
N GLY A 171 0.46 -0.89 6.59
CA GLY A 171 1.06 0.13 5.74
C GLY A 171 0.47 0.13 4.34
N MET A 172 0.93 1.08 3.54
CA MET A 172 0.50 1.28 2.16
C MET A 172 1.73 1.42 1.26
N VAL A 173 1.71 0.81 0.08
CA VAL A 173 2.81 0.82 -0.88
C VAL A 173 2.31 1.40 -2.20
N ALA A 174 2.75 2.63 -2.48
CA ALA A 174 2.50 3.31 -3.74
C ALA A 174 3.56 2.89 -4.76
N CYS A 175 3.13 2.26 -5.84
CA CYS A 175 4.01 1.75 -6.89
C CYS A 175 3.91 2.62 -8.15
N VAL A 176 5.05 3.06 -8.67
CA VAL A 176 5.12 3.84 -9.92
C VAL A 176 6.18 3.24 -10.85
N SER A 177 5.89 3.16 -12.14
CA SER A 177 6.83 2.58 -13.10
C SER A 177 8.03 3.49 -13.35
N ALA A 178 9.22 2.92 -13.47
CA ALA A 178 10.42 3.64 -13.90
C ALA A 178 10.23 4.30 -15.29
N GLN A 179 9.52 3.62 -16.20
CA GLN A 179 9.24 4.14 -17.54
C GLN A 179 8.35 5.39 -17.50
N GLU A 180 7.34 5.41 -16.65
CA GLU A 180 6.47 6.59 -16.50
C GLU A 180 7.24 7.77 -15.92
N LEU A 181 8.11 7.53 -14.94
CA LEU A 181 8.94 8.58 -14.35
C LEU A 181 9.92 9.21 -15.35
N LEU A 182 10.32 8.48 -16.39
CA LEU A 182 11.22 8.98 -17.45
C LEU A 182 10.49 9.68 -18.59
N HIS A 183 9.28 9.21 -18.94
CA HIS A 183 8.67 9.53 -20.24
C HIS A 183 7.31 10.22 -20.15
N ALA A 184 6.61 10.14 -19.01
CA ALA A 184 5.33 10.82 -18.87
C ALA A 184 5.54 12.31 -18.60
N ASP A 185 4.63 13.13 -19.13
CA ASP A 185 4.66 14.57 -18.91
C ASP A 185 4.42 14.92 -17.43
N GLU A 186 4.90 16.09 -17.00
CA GLU A 186 4.76 16.54 -15.60
C GLU A 186 3.29 16.56 -15.14
N SER A 187 2.38 16.95 -16.03
CA SER A 187 0.94 17.00 -15.76
C SER A 187 0.33 15.60 -15.58
N GLU A 188 0.76 14.62 -16.38
CA GLU A 188 0.30 13.24 -16.29
C GLU A 188 0.78 12.57 -15.00
N LEU A 189 2.06 12.77 -14.65
CA LEU A 189 2.63 12.30 -13.38
C LEU A 189 1.94 12.95 -12.18
N ALA A 190 1.70 14.25 -12.22
CA ALA A 190 0.98 14.96 -11.16
C ALA A 190 -0.46 14.43 -11.02
N ALA A 191 -1.16 14.18 -12.12
CA ALA A 191 -2.50 13.61 -12.09
C ALA A 191 -2.53 12.18 -11.54
N LEU A 192 -1.54 11.35 -11.89
CA LEU A 192 -1.38 10.00 -11.33
C LEU A 192 -1.12 10.06 -9.81
N ALA A 193 -0.19 10.91 -9.39
CA ALA A 193 0.12 11.13 -7.98
C ALA A 193 -1.09 11.66 -7.20
N ALA A 194 -1.93 12.52 -7.81
CA ALA A 194 -3.15 13.03 -7.18
C ALA A 194 -4.21 11.93 -6.96
N ARG A 195 -4.39 11.02 -7.93
CA ARG A 195 -5.29 9.86 -7.77
C ARG A 195 -4.80 8.93 -6.66
N MET A 196 -3.50 8.64 -6.64
CA MET A 196 -2.87 7.87 -5.57
C MET A 196 -2.99 8.53 -4.20
N ARG A 197 -2.80 9.85 -4.15
CA ARG A 197 -2.96 10.63 -2.92
C ARG A 197 -4.37 10.54 -2.36
N ARG A 198 -5.38 10.63 -3.23
CA ARG A 198 -6.78 10.42 -2.82
C ARG A 198 -6.99 9.05 -2.18
N LEU A 199 -6.43 7.98 -2.74
CA LEU A 199 -6.53 6.65 -2.12
C LEU A 199 -5.86 6.60 -0.73
N LEU A 200 -4.70 7.24 -0.55
CA LEU A 200 -4.04 7.36 0.76
C LEU A 200 -4.94 8.09 1.78
N ASP A 201 -5.47 9.25 1.40
CA ASP A 201 -6.32 10.07 2.27
C ASP A 201 -7.63 9.34 2.61
N GLU A 202 -8.29 8.75 1.61
CA GLU A 202 -9.54 8.00 1.81
C GLU A 202 -9.33 6.76 2.69
N THR A 203 -8.20 6.06 2.54
CA THR A 203 -7.84 4.94 3.42
C THR A 203 -7.64 5.43 4.85
N ALA A 204 -6.83 6.49 5.03
CA ALA A 204 -6.52 7.05 6.33
C ALA A 204 -7.78 7.53 7.07
N ASP A 205 -8.67 8.24 6.37
CA ASP A 205 -9.93 8.75 6.92
C ASP A 205 -10.92 7.64 7.25
N THR A 206 -11.05 6.65 6.35
CA THR A 206 -12.02 5.55 6.49
C THR A 206 -11.62 4.61 7.62
N LEU A 207 -10.34 4.23 7.66
CA LEU A 207 -9.82 3.33 8.71
C LEU A 207 -9.50 4.08 10.01
N ARG A 208 -9.44 5.41 9.98
CA ARG A 208 -8.99 6.29 11.08
C ARG A 208 -7.60 5.91 11.56
N LEU A 209 -6.68 5.73 10.62
CA LEU A 209 -5.30 5.32 10.87
C LEU A 209 -4.33 6.23 10.12
N GLN A 210 -3.21 6.54 10.76
CA GLN A 210 -2.05 7.08 10.07
C GLN A 210 -1.13 5.92 9.70
N LEU A 211 -1.21 5.52 8.43
CA LEU A 211 -0.48 4.38 7.90
C LEU A 211 0.92 4.82 7.43
N PRO A 212 1.97 4.02 7.68
CA PRO A 212 3.24 4.20 7.00
C PRO A 212 3.06 3.96 5.50
N THR A 213 3.60 4.89 4.70
CA THR A 213 3.51 4.83 3.24
C THR A 213 4.89 4.67 2.62
N TYR A 214 5.03 3.73 1.69
CA TYR A 214 6.26 3.47 0.94
C TYR A 214 6.05 3.90 -0.50
N LEU A 215 7.05 4.53 -1.09
CA LEU A 215 7.11 4.76 -2.53
C LEU A 215 8.04 3.72 -3.13
N VAL A 216 7.53 2.93 -4.07
CA VAL A 216 8.29 1.89 -4.76
C VAL A 216 8.31 2.23 -6.24
N VAL A 217 9.51 2.41 -6.78
CA VAL A 217 9.71 2.44 -8.22
C VAL A 217 9.83 1.01 -8.70
N THR A 218 8.95 0.63 -9.60
CA THR A 218 8.91 -0.71 -10.18
C THR A 218 9.49 -0.69 -11.58
N ARG A 219 9.69 -1.89 -12.12
CA ARG A 219 10.05 -2.11 -13.53
C ARG A 219 11.41 -1.57 -13.95
N LEU A 220 12.40 -1.62 -13.05
CA LEU A 220 13.78 -1.29 -13.42
C LEU A 220 14.32 -2.20 -14.53
N GLU A 221 13.74 -3.38 -14.73
CA GLU A 221 14.12 -4.28 -15.82
C GLU A 221 13.87 -3.72 -17.22
N GLN A 222 13.07 -2.66 -17.32
CA GLN A 222 12.83 -1.95 -18.58
C GLN A 222 13.85 -0.84 -18.86
N LEU A 223 14.75 -0.55 -17.93
CA LEU A 223 15.77 0.47 -18.14
C LEU A 223 16.90 -0.08 -19.03
N PRO A 224 17.50 0.76 -19.89
CA PRO A 224 18.63 0.35 -20.72
C PRO A 224 19.76 -0.18 -19.84
N GLY A 225 20.40 -1.25 -20.30
CA GLY A 225 21.53 -1.87 -19.61
C GLY A 225 21.21 -2.69 -18.36
N TYR A 226 19.93 -2.84 -17.97
CA TYR A 226 19.55 -3.65 -16.80
C TYR A 226 20.06 -5.10 -16.88
N ALA A 227 19.92 -5.76 -18.05
CA ALA A 227 20.31 -7.17 -18.19
C ALA A 227 21.81 -7.37 -17.92
N VAL A 228 22.66 -6.47 -18.42
CA VAL A 228 24.11 -6.50 -18.19
C VAL A 228 24.43 -6.20 -16.72
N LEU A 229 23.82 -5.16 -16.15
CA LEU A 229 24.01 -4.84 -14.73
C LEU A 229 23.62 -6.02 -13.83
N ARG A 230 22.46 -6.62 -14.06
CA ARG A 230 21.98 -7.78 -13.32
C ARG A 230 22.97 -8.94 -13.42
N GLY A 231 23.42 -9.28 -14.63
CA GLY A 231 24.38 -10.37 -14.85
C GLY A 231 25.73 -10.14 -14.18
N ALA A 232 26.08 -8.87 -13.91
CA ALA A 232 27.32 -8.49 -13.25
C ALA A 232 27.22 -8.44 -11.70
N LEU A 233 26.01 -8.58 -11.14
CA LEU A 233 25.77 -8.55 -9.70
C LEU A 233 25.60 -9.97 -9.15
N PRO A 234 26.20 -10.27 -7.99
CA PRO A 234 26.02 -11.57 -7.36
C PRO A 234 24.60 -11.72 -6.78
N PRO A 235 24.07 -12.95 -6.65
CA PRO A 235 22.72 -13.20 -6.16
C PRO A 235 22.40 -12.54 -4.81
N GLU A 236 23.37 -12.46 -3.91
CA GLU A 236 23.20 -11.87 -2.57
C GLU A 236 22.95 -10.36 -2.64
N VAL A 237 23.53 -9.68 -3.64
CA VAL A 237 23.27 -8.26 -3.89
C VAL A 237 21.93 -8.09 -4.58
N LEU A 238 21.56 -9.00 -5.47
CA LEU A 238 20.25 -9.00 -6.14
C LEU A 238 19.10 -9.25 -5.15
N SER A 239 19.31 -9.95 -4.04
CA SER A 239 18.30 -10.12 -2.98
C SER A 239 18.16 -8.89 -2.06
N GLN A 240 19.16 -8.00 -2.02
CA GLN A 240 19.14 -6.82 -1.15
C GLN A 240 18.21 -5.72 -1.67
N ALA A 241 17.50 -5.05 -0.76
CA ALA A 241 16.66 -3.94 -1.16
C ALA A 241 17.52 -2.71 -1.51
N VAL A 242 17.24 -2.11 -2.66
CA VAL A 242 17.87 -0.87 -3.09
C VAL A 242 16.92 0.27 -2.79
N GLY A 243 17.33 1.19 -1.91
CA GLY A 243 16.47 2.28 -1.48
C GLY A 243 16.96 2.99 -0.24
N HIS A 244 16.07 3.78 0.36
CA HIS A 244 16.33 4.50 1.59
C HIS A 244 15.12 4.38 2.53
N ARG A 245 15.37 3.97 3.78
CA ARG A 245 14.36 3.88 4.83
C ARG A 245 14.45 5.10 5.75
N LEU A 246 13.34 5.80 5.92
CA LEU A 246 13.17 6.91 6.85
C LEU A 246 12.79 6.37 8.23
N THR A 247 13.67 6.56 9.21
CA THR A 247 13.48 6.12 10.61
C THR A 247 12.55 7.05 11.38
N ASP A 248 12.60 8.36 11.14
CA ASP A 248 11.67 9.35 11.72
C ASP A 248 10.83 10.06 10.63
N ALA A 249 9.65 9.50 10.35
CA ALA A 249 8.70 10.08 9.41
C ALA A 249 8.10 11.42 9.89
N SER A 250 8.20 11.73 11.19
CA SER A 250 7.58 12.91 11.81
C SER A 250 8.51 14.12 11.82
N ALA A 251 9.82 13.92 11.99
CA ALA A 251 10.81 15.02 11.94
C ALA A 251 10.86 15.73 10.58
N ALA A 252 10.56 15.02 9.50
CA ALA A 252 10.63 15.55 8.13
C ALA A 252 9.33 16.23 7.65
N ILE A 253 8.29 16.35 8.47
CA ILE A 253 7.00 16.91 8.00
C ILE A 253 7.11 18.42 7.68
N ALA A 254 8.03 19.14 8.31
CA ALA A 254 8.24 20.57 8.06
C ALA A 254 9.00 20.87 6.77
N THR A 255 9.75 19.90 6.24
CA THR A 255 10.54 20.05 5.02
C THR A 255 9.64 19.87 3.78
N PRO A 256 9.79 20.71 2.73
CA PRO A 256 9.06 20.53 1.48
C PRO A 256 9.25 19.12 0.88
N PRO A 257 8.20 18.50 0.30
CA PRO A 257 8.28 17.15 -0.26
C PRO A 257 9.43 16.91 -1.24
N ARG A 258 9.72 17.87 -2.13
CA ARG A 258 10.83 17.79 -3.10
C ARG A 258 12.19 17.70 -2.42
N GLU A 259 12.45 18.54 -1.42
CA GLU A 259 13.69 18.52 -0.64
C GLU A 259 13.85 17.21 0.15
N ARG A 260 12.75 16.70 0.72
CA ARG A 260 12.77 15.39 1.40
C ARG A 260 13.10 14.25 0.45
N LEU A 261 12.59 14.32 -0.78
CA LEU A 261 12.91 13.34 -1.81
C LEU A 261 14.40 13.41 -2.17
N ASP A 262 14.94 14.61 -2.37
CA ASP A 262 16.35 14.78 -2.73
C ASP A 262 17.29 14.25 -1.63
N ALA A 263 16.96 14.53 -0.36
CA ALA A 263 17.69 13.98 0.78
C ALA A 263 17.73 12.45 0.82
N VAL A 264 16.72 11.80 0.23
CA VAL A 264 16.61 10.33 0.12
C VAL A 264 17.28 9.80 -1.15
N PHE A 265 17.11 10.51 -2.27
CA PHE A 265 17.54 10.06 -3.59
C PHE A 265 19.04 10.32 -3.83
N ASP A 266 19.58 11.44 -3.37
CA ASP A 266 20.98 11.80 -3.62
C ASP A 266 21.99 10.81 -2.99
N PRO A 267 21.79 10.29 -1.77
CA PRO A 267 22.63 9.20 -1.24
C PRO A 267 22.54 7.92 -2.08
N LEU A 268 21.34 7.58 -2.56
CA LEU A 268 21.12 6.42 -3.42
C LEU A 268 21.86 6.59 -4.76
N ALA A 269 21.75 7.75 -5.39
CA ALA A 269 22.45 8.08 -6.62
C ALA A 269 23.99 8.02 -6.45
N ARG A 270 24.52 8.48 -5.30
CA ARG A 270 25.96 8.36 -4.99
C ARG A 270 26.39 6.91 -4.82
N HIS A 271 25.60 6.07 -4.14
CA HIS A 271 25.91 4.64 -4.03
C HIS A 271 25.89 3.93 -5.39
N LEU A 272 24.90 4.25 -6.24
CA LEU A 272 24.84 3.72 -7.60
C LEU A 272 26.03 4.19 -8.46
N HIS A 273 26.47 5.43 -8.29
CA HIS A 273 27.68 5.93 -8.94
C HIS A 273 28.95 5.17 -8.50
N ALA A 274 29.11 4.90 -7.20
CA ALA A 274 30.23 4.10 -6.71
C ALA A 274 30.18 2.65 -7.24
N LEU A 275 28.99 2.04 -7.24
CA LEU A 275 28.76 0.73 -7.83
C LEU A 275 29.13 0.70 -9.33
N ARG A 276 28.75 1.75 -10.07
CA ARG A 276 29.12 1.91 -11.48
C ARG A 276 30.63 1.83 -11.67
N MET A 277 31.41 2.58 -10.90
CA MET A 277 32.88 2.58 -11.05
C MET A 277 33.47 1.18 -10.84
N SER A 278 32.97 0.45 -9.84
CA SER A 278 33.37 -0.94 -9.59
C SER A 278 32.99 -1.89 -10.74
N LEU A 279 31.79 -1.74 -11.30
CA LEU A 279 31.30 -2.59 -12.38
C LEU A 279 32.04 -2.30 -13.68
N LEU A 280 32.28 -1.04 -14.02
CA LEU A 280 32.99 -0.64 -15.25
C LEU A 280 34.39 -1.24 -15.33
N HIS A 281 35.09 -1.33 -14.20
CA HIS A 281 36.42 -1.97 -14.14
C HIS A 281 36.36 -3.47 -14.41
N ARG A 282 35.27 -4.14 -14.04
CA ARG A 282 35.10 -5.60 -14.18
C ARG A 282 34.59 -6.05 -15.54
N GLN A 283 33.96 -5.16 -16.32
CA GLN A 283 33.40 -5.51 -17.62
C GLN A 283 34.48 -5.56 -18.71
N ALA A 284 34.53 -6.67 -19.47
CA ALA A 284 35.51 -6.87 -20.53
C ALA A 284 35.19 -6.04 -21.79
N SER A 285 33.93 -6.03 -22.23
CA SER A 285 33.54 -5.36 -23.48
C SER A 285 33.21 -3.88 -23.28
N ALA A 286 33.43 -3.07 -24.33
CA ALA A 286 33.01 -1.67 -24.32
C ALA A 286 31.48 -1.52 -24.28
N ALA A 287 30.76 -2.44 -24.92
CA ALA A 287 29.30 -2.48 -24.93
C ALA A 287 28.74 -2.72 -23.51
N ASP A 288 29.31 -3.66 -22.75
CA ASP A 288 28.86 -3.93 -21.37
C ASP A 288 29.18 -2.77 -20.43
N ARG A 289 30.33 -2.12 -20.61
CA ARG A 289 30.67 -0.89 -19.89
C ARG A 289 29.65 0.22 -20.17
N LEU A 290 29.29 0.42 -21.44
CA LEU A 290 28.27 1.39 -21.83
C LEU A 290 26.91 1.04 -21.22
N ALA A 291 26.48 -0.21 -21.30
CA ALA A 291 25.21 -0.67 -20.73
C ALA A 291 25.13 -0.43 -19.21
N VAL A 292 26.19 -0.74 -18.46
CA VAL A 292 26.26 -0.44 -17.02
C VAL A 292 26.18 1.07 -16.76
N HIS A 293 26.84 1.88 -17.60
CA HIS A 293 26.76 3.33 -17.50
C HIS A 293 25.34 3.86 -17.76
N GLU A 294 24.72 3.41 -18.85
CA GLU A 294 23.35 3.78 -19.25
C GLU A 294 22.33 3.44 -18.18
N PHE A 295 22.41 2.26 -17.56
CA PHE A 295 21.49 1.89 -16.48
C PHE A 295 21.55 2.89 -15.32
N VAL A 296 22.76 3.22 -14.88
CA VAL A 296 22.96 4.11 -13.73
C VAL A 296 22.50 5.53 -14.06
N GLU A 297 22.76 6.02 -15.26
CA GLU A 297 22.25 7.33 -15.70
C GLU A 297 20.72 7.31 -15.88
N ALA A 298 20.13 6.21 -16.37
CA ALA A 298 18.68 6.05 -16.46
C ALA A 298 18.02 6.08 -15.07
N VAL A 299 18.62 5.43 -14.07
CA VAL A 299 18.12 5.52 -12.68
C VAL A 299 18.22 6.95 -12.16
N ARG A 300 19.34 7.65 -12.39
CA ARG A 300 19.50 9.07 -12.00
C ARG A 300 18.46 9.98 -12.68
N ALA A 301 18.14 9.70 -13.94
CA ALA A 301 17.14 10.43 -14.71
C ALA A 301 15.71 10.26 -14.18
N LEU A 302 15.45 9.34 -13.24
CA LEU A 302 14.16 9.24 -12.56
C LEU A 302 13.89 10.40 -11.59
N GLN A 303 14.93 11.11 -11.12
CA GLN A 303 14.80 12.11 -10.05
C GLN A 303 13.81 13.24 -10.38
N PRO A 304 13.81 13.87 -11.57
CA PRO A 304 12.83 14.91 -11.90
C PRO A 304 11.39 14.41 -11.84
N GLY A 305 11.09 13.24 -12.43
CA GLY A 305 9.76 12.62 -12.38
C GLY A 305 9.35 12.27 -10.95
N LEU A 306 10.28 11.71 -10.16
CA LEU A 306 10.06 11.42 -8.74
C LEU A 306 9.76 12.69 -7.94
N ARG A 307 10.43 13.82 -8.22
CA ARG A 307 10.18 15.11 -7.55
C ARG A 307 8.76 15.58 -7.79
N THR A 308 8.30 15.53 -9.04
CA THR A 308 6.91 15.87 -9.39
C THR A 308 5.92 14.96 -8.68
N PHE A 309 6.18 13.64 -8.73
CA PHE A 309 5.33 12.65 -8.10
C PHE A 309 5.24 12.83 -6.58
N ALA A 310 6.38 12.98 -5.91
CA ALA A 310 6.49 13.16 -4.47
C ALA A 310 5.88 14.50 -4.02
N GLN A 311 6.01 15.57 -4.82
CA GLN A 311 5.41 16.87 -4.52
C GLN A 311 3.91 16.76 -4.29
N VAL A 312 3.21 15.98 -5.12
CA VAL A 312 1.77 15.79 -5.03
C VAL A 312 1.42 14.70 -4.00
N LEU A 313 2.07 13.53 -4.08
CA LEU A 313 1.75 12.39 -3.20
C LEU A 313 1.98 12.71 -1.72
N LEU A 314 3.03 13.48 -1.42
CA LEU A 314 3.45 13.79 -0.04
C LEU A 314 3.06 15.20 0.41
N ALA A 315 2.25 15.93 -0.38
CA ALA A 315 1.83 17.29 -0.08
C ALA A 315 1.19 17.39 1.32
N ASN A 316 1.56 18.40 2.11
CA ASN A 316 0.89 18.66 3.39
C ASN A 316 -0.25 19.66 3.19
N HIS A 317 -1.50 19.19 3.14
CA HIS A 317 -2.68 20.05 2.99
C HIS A 317 -3.15 20.68 4.33
N GLY A 318 -2.26 21.40 5.01
CA GLY A 318 -2.59 22.25 6.17
C GLY A 318 -2.57 21.59 7.56
N LYS A 319 -2.89 22.39 8.60
CA LYS A 319 -2.77 22.02 10.04
C LYS A 319 -3.68 20.84 10.40
N GLY A 320 -3.06 19.70 10.74
CA GLY A 320 -3.70 18.56 11.38
C GLY A 320 -3.68 17.27 10.56
N THR A 321 -3.09 16.21 11.13
CA THR A 321 -3.25 14.77 10.85
C THR A 321 -3.21 14.20 9.41
N ARG A 322 -3.19 15.02 8.36
CA ARG A 322 -3.19 14.63 6.92
C ARG A 322 -1.80 14.49 6.30
N ALA A 323 -0.74 14.63 7.09
CA ALA A 323 0.61 14.42 6.59
C ALA A 323 0.81 12.91 6.33
N THR A 324 1.01 12.55 5.06
CA THR A 324 1.38 11.19 4.67
C THR A 324 2.65 10.78 5.41
N ARG A 325 2.61 9.68 6.16
CA ARG A 325 3.77 9.18 6.90
C ARG A 325 4.67 8.38 5.97
N TRP A 326 5.38 9.09 5.11
CA TRP A 326 6.33 8.50 4.18
C TRP A 326 7.49 7.83 4.93
N ARG A 327 7.79 6.57 4.58
CA ARG A 327 8.78 5.72 5.25
C ARG A 327 9.96 5.30 4.41
N GLY A 328 9.91 5.51 3.10
CA GLY A 328 11.05 5.22 2.26
C GLY A 328 10.74 5.18 0.79
N LEU A 329 11.82 5.22 0.02
CA LEU A 329 11.86 5.01 -1.41
C LEU A 329 12.61 3.71 -1.68
N TYR A 330 12.04 2.84 -2.50
CA TYR A 330 12.69 1.61 -2.94
C TYR A 330 12.62 1.46 -4.45
N LEU A 331 13.63 0.85 -5.05
CA LEU A 331 13.69 0.54 -6.47
C LEU A 331 13.63 -0.99 -6.62
N THR A 332 12.80 -1.48 -7.52
CA THR A 332 12.55 -2.92 -7.70
C THR A 332 12.50 -3.31 -9.17
N ALA A 333 13.01 -4.50 -9.47
CA ALA A 333 12.91 -5.11 -10.79
C ALA A 333 12.14 -6.42 -10.69
N ALA A 334 11.09 -6.57 -11.47
CA ALA A 334 10.37 -7.83 -11.57
C ALA A 334 11.00 -8.70 -12.66
N ALA A 335 10.80 -10.02 -12.57
CA ALA A 335 11.23 -10.91 -13.64
C ALA A 335 10.39 -10.62 -14.90
N SER A 336 11.05 -10.35 -16.03
CA SER A 336 10.40 -10.26 -17.32
C SER A 336 10.66 -11.53 -18.12
N PRO A 337 9.62 -12.29 -18.53
CA PRO A 337 9.80 -13.45 -19.39
C PRO A 337 10.47 -13.09 -20.72
N VAL A 338 10.30 -11.85 -21.19
CA VAL A 338 10.80 -11.36 -22.48
C VAL A 338 12.31 -11.13 -22.48
N HIS A 339 12.91 -10.83 -21.31
CA HIS A 339 14.33 -10.44 -21.23
C HIS A 339 15.21 -11.50 -20.54
N GLY A 340 14.67 -12.68 -20.23
CA GLY A 340 15.40 -13.78 -19.58
C GLY A 340 15.99 -13.44 -18.20
N ALA A 341 15.68 -12.25 -17.66
CA ALA A 341 16.28 -11.72 -16.46
C ALA A 341 15.34 -11.91 -15.27
N GLY A 342 15.83 -12.60 -14.23
CA GLY A 342 15.12 -12.77 -12.97
C GLY A 342 14.89 -11.46 -12.20
N ALA A 343 14.06 -11.54 -11.18
CA ALA A 343 13.75 -10.42 -10.29
C ALA A 343 14.99 -9.94 -9.52
N ALA A 344 14.99 -8.66 -9.16
CA ALA A 344 16.05 -8.04 -8.36
C ALA A 344 15.49 -7.00 -7.38
N PHE A 345 16.13 -6.92 -6.23
CA PHE A 345 15.90 -5.95 -5.16
C PHE A 345 14.54 -6.06 -4.46
N VAL A 346 13.91 -7.23 -4.55
CA VAL A 346 12.55 -7.50 -4.03
C VAL A 346 12.59 -8.19 -2.66
N ASP A 347 13.46 -9.19 -2.48
CA ASP A 347 13.37 -10.11 -1.34
C ASP A 347 13.47 -9.41 0.02
N ASP A 348 14.50 -8.59 0.22
CA ASP A 348 14.69 -7.85 1.47
C ASP A 348 13.55 -6.85 1.75
N LEU A 349 12.96 -6.26 0.71
CA LEU A 349 11.84 -5.33 0.87
C LEU A 349 10.67 -6.04 1.56
N PHE A 350 10.29 -7.21 1.06
CA PHE A 350 9.16 -8.00 1.57
C PHE A 350 9.52 -8.82 2.81
N GLY A 351 10.73 -9.35 2.91
CA GLY A 351 11.18 -10.22 3.99
C GLY A 351 11.64 -9.48 5.25
N ARG A 352 12.19 -8.26 5.10
CA ARG A 352 12.83 -7.53 6.19
C ARG A 352 12.24 -6.14 6.41
N PHE A 353 12.12 -5.32 5.37
CA PHE A 353 11.81 -3.89 5.56
C PHE A 353 10.34 -3.61 5.83
N LEU A 354 9.42 -4.13 5.00
CA LEU A 354 7.98 -3.96 5.24
C LEU A 354 7.54 -4.57 6.58
N PRO A 355 7.89 -5.83 6.94
CA PRO A 355 7.46 -6.42 8.20
C PRO A 355 7.97 -5.67 9.44
N ALA A 356 9.20 -5.14 9.39
CA ALA A 356 9.80 -4.43 10.51
C ALA A 356 9.05 -3.16 10.93
N ASP A 357 8.22 -2.62 10.04
CA ASP A 357 7.44 -1.40 10.30
C ASP A 357 6.00 -1.69 10.78
N GLN A 358 5.65 -2.97 11.03
CA GLN A 358 4.35 -3.39 11.58
C GLN A 358 3.83 -2.55 12.75
N PRO A 359 4.62 -2.17 13.79
CA PRO A 359 4.10 -1.51 14.98
C PRO A 359 3.87 0.00 14.79
N LEU A 360 4.12 0.55 13.60
CA LEU A 360 4.24 1.99 13.42
C LEU A 360 2.94 2.68 13.05
N VAL A 361 1.86 1.94 12.87
CA VAL A 361 0.52 2.52 12.65
C VAL A 361 0.07 3.30 13.88
N ARG A 362 -0.41 4.53 13.68
CA ARG A 362 -0.95 5.39 14.75
C ARG A 362 -2.45 5.60 14.58
N PRO A 363 -3.23 5.75 15.66
CA PRO A 363 -4.62 6.19 15.56
C PRO A 363 -4.71 7.54 14.82
N GLY A 364 -5.58 7.62 13.81
CA GLY A 364 -5.91 8.85 13.11
C GLY A 364 -7.04 9.62 13.79
N ARG A 365 -7.03 10.96 13.67
CA ARG A 365 -8.18 11.80 14.07
C ARG A 365 -9.10 12.02 12.86
N PRO A 366 -10.43 12.09 13.06
CA PRO A 366 -11.36 12.35 11.95
C PRO A 366 -11.11 13.72 11.32
N SER A 367 -11.28 13.81 10.00
CA SER A 367 -11.20 15.06 9.24
C SER A 367 -12.33 16.01 9.67
N PRO A 368 -12.05 17.30 9.94
CA PRO A 368 -13.06 18.28 10.39
C PRO A 368 -14.13 18.57 9.32
N ALA A 369 -13.87 18.26 8.05
CA ALA A 369 -14.81 18.47 6.94
C ALA A 369 -16.02 17.52 6.95
N GLY A 370 -16.07 16.52 7.85
CA GLY A 370 -17.20 15.61 7.99
C GLY A 370 -18.30 16.07 8.96
N ALA A 371 -18.19 17.26 9.55
CA ALA A 371 -19.18 17.81 10.48
C ALA A 371 -20.19 18.77 9.81
N THR A 372 -20.00 19.09 8.54
CA THR A 372 -20.87 19.97 7.76
C THR A 372 -21.25 19.28 6.45
N ALA A 373 -22.17 18.31 6.54
CA ALA A 373 -23.01 17.85 5.45
C ALA A 373 -24.27 17.23 6.05
#